data_AF-A0A2T0XA98-F1
#
_entry.id   AF-A0A2T0XA98-F1
#
_cell.length_a   1.000
_cell.length_b   1.000
_cell.length_c   1.000
_cell.angle_alpha   90.00
_cell.angle_beta   90.00
_cell.angle_gamma   90.00
#
_symmetry.space_group_name_H-M   'P 1'
#
loop_
_entity.id
_entity.type
_entity.pdbx_description
1 polymer ?
#
loop_
_entity_poly.entity_id
_entity_poly.type
_entity_poly.pdbx_seq_one_letter_code
_entity_poly.pdbx_strand_id
1 'polypeptide(L)'
;MSKIDSAIKMFRRAVSQGFRVDYVLMDSWFTCDAFVDSVLSVKKHTVHLIGMYKIAKNKFLYKDELYTHKQIRNLKGKPKRCRKLGFYYTEALVSFKGKPIKLFFSKQGKNGKWKVFLCTDIKLSFIKMIEIYQIRWTIEVAFKEGKQLLGVGRCQSNSFDAQIADTTITMIQHILLTTRYRVEHYESMVGLFSNVKEAAVKQRLDQRLWGLFIELMQIVVVLFEDIDEQELLEKIFQNEKVNQMVNHMLGSKSSEMENAA
;
A
#
# COMPACT_ATOMS: atom_id res chain seq x y z
N MET A 1 1.76 -29.88 -4.95
CA MET A 1 1.29 -28.84 -4.01
C MET A 1 0.19 -28.04 -4.67
N SER A 2 -0.99 -27.89 -4.04
CA SER A 2 -2.09 -27.15 -4.67
C SER A 2 -1.89 -25.63 -4.57
N LYS A 3 -2.61 -24.86 -5.38
CA LYS A 3 -2.61 -23.38 -5.32
C LYS A 3 -3.01 -22.86 -3.94
N ILE A 4 -3.94 -23.55 -3.27
CA ILE A 4 -4.41 -23.19 -1.93
C ILE A 4 -3.31 -23.47 -0.89
N ASP A 5 -2.64 -24.61 -0.97
CA ASP A 5 -1.54 -24.96 -0.06
C ASP A 5 -0.41 -23.94 -0.15
N SER A 6 -0.04 -23.54 -1.37
CA SER A 6 0.98 -22.52 -1.59
C SER A 6 0.57 -21.18 -0.97
N ALA A 7 -0.67 -20.73 -1.18
CA ALA A 7 -1.16 -19.48 -0.62
C ALA A 7 -1.21 -19.51 0.93
N ILE A 8 -1.62 -20.63 1.53
CA ILE A 8 -1.61 -20.81 2.99
C ILE A 8 -0.18 -20.78 3.52
N LYS A 9 0.78 -21.44 2.84
CA LYS A 9 2.20 -21.40 3.21
C LYS A 9 2.77 -19.97 3.15
N MET A 10 2.45 -19.22 2.09
CA MET A 10 2.86 -17.82 1.96
C MET A 10 2.29 -16.96 3.11
N PHE A 11 1.01 -17.14 3.42
CA PHE A 11 0.36 -16.43 4.53
C PHE A 11 1.01 -16.76 5.88
N ARG A 12 1.16 -18.05 6.21
CA ARG A 12 1.79 -18.48 7.46
C ARG A 12 3.23 -17.99 7.58
N ARG A 13 3.98 -17.99 6.47
CA ARG A 13 5.34 -17.44 6.42
C ARG A 13 5.33 -15.95 6.77
N ALA A 14 4.46 -15.14 6.15
CA ALA A 14 4.36 -13.72 6.46
C ALA A 14 4.05 -13.45 7.94
N VAL A 15 3.08 -14.18 8.51
CA VAL A 15 2.74 -14.08 9.94
C VAL A 15 3.89 -14.51 10.84
N SER A 16 4.62 -15.58 10.48
CA SER A 16 5.78 -16.07 11.24
C SER A 16 6.92 -15.05 11.28
N GLN A 17 7.10 -14.29 10.20
CA GLN A 17 8.09 -13.21 10.06
C GLN A 17 7.64 -11.90 10.73
N GLY A 18 6.50 -11.91 11.44
CA GLY A 18 6.03 -10.75 12.21
C GLY A 18 5.22 -9.73 11.41
N PHE A 19 4.86 -10.03 10.16
CA PHE A 19 3.99 -9.15 9.37
C PHE A 19 2.59 -9.10 10.02
N ARG A 20 2.16 -7.89 10.43
CA ARG A 20 0.87 -7.66 11.09
C ARG A 20 -0.10 -7.00 10.13
N VAL A 21 -1.29 -7.57 9.99
CA VAL A 21 -2.35 -7.05 9.12
C VAL A 21 -3.71 -7.21 9.78
N ASP A 22 -4.61 -6.27 9.55
CA ASP A 22 -5.98 -6.37 10.05
C ASP A 22 -6.83 -7.30 9.17
N TYR A 23 -6.64 -7.21 7.85
CA TYR A 23 -7.42 -7.95 6.86
C TYR A 23 -6.57 -8.61 5.78
N VAL A 24 -6.87 -9.87 5.49
CA VAL A 24 -6.41 -10.61 4.30
C VAL A 24 -7.52 -10.55 3.26
N LEU A 25 -7.20 -10.05 2.06
CA LEU A 25 -8.16 -9.87 0.98
C LEU A 25 -7.96 -10.93 -0.10
N MET A 26 -9.03 -11.64 -0.46
CA MET A 26 -8.94 -12.77 -1.39
C MET A 26 -9.95 -12.72 -2.52
N ASP A 27 -9.49 -13.10 -3.71
CA ASP A 27 -10.40 -13.42 -4.81
C ASP A 27 -11.08 -14.77 -4.56
N SER A 28 -12.18 -14.98 -5.27
CA SER A 28 -13.00 -16.18 -5.32
C SER A 28 -12.28 -17.49 -5.61
N TRP A 29 -11.08 -17.44 -6.16
CA TRP A 29 -10.24 -18.64 -6.36
C TRP A 29 -9.61 -19.14 -5.07
N PHE A 30 -9.42 -18.29 -4.06
CA PHE A 30 -8.72 -18.63 -2.82
C PHE A 30 -9.64 -18.70 -1.60
N THR A 31 -10.80 -18.04 -1.64
CA THR A 31 -11.78 -18.04 -0.53
C THR A 31 -12.37 -19.44 -0.32
N CYS A 32 -11.81 -20.16 0.66
CA CYS A 32 -12.21 -21.51 1.01
C CYS A 32 -12.07 -21.75 2.52
N ASP A 33 -12.61 -22.86 2.99
CA ASP A 33 -12.59 -23.26 4.41
C ASP A 33 -11.17 -23.36 4.99
N ALA A 34 -10.24 -23.99 4.27
CA ALA A 34 -8.86 -24.14 4.73
C ALA A 34 -8.15 -22.78 4.93
N PHE A 35 -8.52 -21.77 4.13
CA PHE A 35 -7.99 -20.41 4.29
C PHE A 35 -8.65 -19.68 5.46
N VAL A 36 -9.96 -19.87 5.66
CA VAL A 36 -10.68 -19.39 6.86
C VAL A 36 -10.03 -19.95 8.12
N ASP A 37 -9.74 -21.25 8.17
CA ASP A 37 -8.99 -21.88 9.26
C ASP A 37 -7.63 -21.23 9.49
N SER A 38 -6.86 -21.09 8.40
CA SER A 38 -5.51 -20.58 8.50
C SER A 38 -5.49 -19.15 9.08
N VAL A 39 -6.40 -18.29 8.65
CA VAL A 39 -6.53 -16.92 9.18
C VAL A 39 -6.99 -16.92 10.64
N LEU A 40 -8.03 -17.68 10.99
CA LEU A 40 -8.55 -17.74 12.36
C LEU A 40 -7.59 -18.43 13.35
N SER A 41 -6.65 -19.24 12.86
CA SER A 41 -5.64 -19.90 13.70
C SER A 41 -4.51 -18.97 14.18
N VAL A 42 -4.42 -17.74 13.67
CA VAL A 42 -3.38 -16.78 14.06
C VAL A 42 -3.62 -16.32 15.51
N LYS A 43 -2.68 -16.65 16.41
CA LYS A 43 -2.79 -16.35 17.85
C LYS A 43 -2.14 -15.03 18.28
N LYS A 44 -1.13 -14.56 17.54
CA LYS A 44 -0.30 -13.40 17.94
C LYS A 44 -1.04 -12.06 17.85
N HIS A 45 -1.97 -11.95 16.90
CA HIS A 45 -2.84 -10.79 16.70
C HIS A 45 -4.09 -11.23 15.95
N THR A 46 -5.17 -10.47 16.10
CA THR A 46 -6.41 -10.73 15.37
C THR A 46 -6.23 -10.38 13.90
N VAL A 47 -6.51 -11.33 13.03
CA VAL A 47 -6.54 -11.15 11.57
C VAL A 47 -7.89 -11.60 11.06
N HIS A 48 -8.45 -10.84 10.12
CA HIS A 48 -9.70 -11.19 9.46
C HIS A 48 -9.52 -11.48 7.98
N LEU A 49 -10.38 -12.31 7.42
CA LEU A 49 -10.45 -12.62 6.00
C LEU A 49 -11.66 -11.89 5.40
N ILE A 50 -11.47 -11.22 4.27
CA ILE A 50 -12.56 -10.81 3.37
C ILE A 50 -12.28 -11.41 1.99
N GLY A 51 -13.18 -12.26 1.52
CA GLY A 51 -13.01 -12.93 0.24
C GLY A 51 -14.28 -12.96 -0.58
N MET A 52 -14.19 -12.72 -1.90
CA MET A 52 -15.32 -13.04 -2.77
C MET A 52 -15.58 -14.54 -2.72
N TYR A 53 -16.84 -14.97 -2.70
CA TYR A 53 -17.21 -16.38 -2.53
C TYR A 53 -18.10 -16.85 -3.68
N LYS A 54 -17.79 -18.03 -4.24
CA LYS A 54 -18.49 -18.59 -5.42
C LYS A 54 -18.86 -20.07 -5.34
N ILE A 55 -18.53 -20.76 -4.24
CA ILE A 55 -18.76 -22.21 -4.14
C ILE A 55 -20.23 -22.49 -3.86
N ALA A 56 -20.97 -22.87 -4.91
CA ALA A 56 -22.43 -23.02 -4.86
C ALA A 56 -22.92 -24.17 -3.97
N LYS A 57 -22.18 -25.28 -3.93
CA LYS A 57 -22.57 -26.51 -3.21
C LYS A 57 -22.39 -26.42 -1.69
N ASN A 58 -21.54 -25.52 -1.23
CA ASN A 58 -21.25 -25.38 0.19
C ASN A 58 -22.46 -24.83 0.94
N LYS A 59 -22.76 -25.49 2.06
CA LYS A 59 -23.82 -25.08 2.98
C LYS A 59 -23.25 -24.37 4.20
N PHE A 60 -24.07 -23.50 4.76
CA PHE A 60 -23.83 -22.73 5.96
C PHE A 60 -24.99 -22.97 6.91
N LEU A 61 -24.68 -23.06 8.21
CA LEU A 61 -25.70 -23.12 9.24
C LEU A 61 -26.28 -21.71 9.43
N TYR A 62 -27.58 -21.58 9.20
CA TYR A 62 -28.32 -20.32 9.32
C TYR A 62 -29.72 -20.63 9.85
N LYS A 63 -30.06 -20.07 11.02
CA LYS A 63 -31.31 -20.39 11.74
C LYS A 63 -31.49 -21.90 11.94
N ASP A 64 -30.46 -22.55 12.48
CA ASP A 64 -30.43 -23.98 12.84
C ASP A 64 -30.55 -24.99 11.68
N GLU A 65 -30.62 -24.51 10.43
CA GLU A 65 -30.65 -25.35 9.24
C GLU A 65 -29.50 -25.03 8.26
N LEU A 66 -29.19 -26.00 7.40
CA LEU A 66 -28.09 -25.91 6.42
C LEU A 66 -28.58 -25.41 5.07
N TYR A 67 -28.11 -24.22 4.69
CA TYR A 67 -28.47 -23.56 3.43
C TYR A 67 -27.25 -23.19 2.60
N THR A 68 -27.38 -23.23 1.28
CA THR A 68 -26.42 -22.61 0.37
C THR A 68 -26.49 -21.09 0.47
N HIS A 69 -25.41 -20.40 0.09
CA HIS A 69 -25.39 -18.93 0.08
C HIS A 69 -26.52 -18.33 -0.80
N LYS A 70 -26.93 -18.99 -1.89
CA LYS A 70 -28.06 -18.55 -2.73
C LYS A 70 -29.40 -18.67 -2.00
N GLN A 71 -29.62 -19.78 -1.30
CA GLN A 71 -30.83 -19.98 -0.49
C GLN A 71 -30.92 -18.94 0.63
N ILE A 72 -29.83 -18.70 1.35
CA ILE A 72 -29.77 -17.68 2.41
C ILE A 72 -30.12 -16.30 1.85
N ARG A 73 -29.56 -15.91 0.71
CA ARG A 73 -29.90 -14.64 0.05
C ARG A 73 -31.40 -14.55 -0.26
N ASN A 74 -32.00 -15.61 -0.77
CA ASN A 74 -33.43 -15.64 -1.11
C ASN A 74 -34.29 -15.53 0.17
N LEU A 75 -33.92 -16.22 1.26
CA LEU A 75 -34.59 -16.14 2.57
C LEU A 75 -34.52 -14.76 3.21
N LYS A 76 -33.45 -13.99 2.97
CA LYS A 76 -33.32 -12.62 3.47
C LYS A 76 -34.29 -11.64 2.79
N GLY A 77 -34.87 -11.97 1.64
CA GLY A 77 -35.85 -11.15 0.94
C GLY A 77 -35.27 -9.86 0.34
N LYS A 78 -35.99 -8.73 0.53
CA LYS A 78 -35.71 -7.45 -0.14
C LYS A 78 -34.38 -6.84 0.35
N PRO A 79 -33.44 -6.52 -0.55
CA PRO A 79 -32.16 -5.94 -0.14
C PRO A 79 -32.25 -4.46 0.24
N LYS A 80 -31.37 -4.04 1.14
CA LYS A 80 -31.14 -2.63 1.52
C LYS A 80 -30.45 -1.89 0.37
N ARG A 81 -30.79 -0.61 0.16
CA ARG A 81 -30.12 0.26 -0.82
C ARG A 81 -29.02 1.07 -0.14
N CYS A 82 -27.77 0.87 -0.54
CA CYS A 82 -26.66 1.75 -0.21
C CYS A 82 -26.54 2.82 -1.30
N ARG A 83 -26.99 4.06 -1.02
CA ARG A 83 -26.93 5.17 -1.98
C ARG A 83 -25.48 5.61 -2.25
N LYS A 84 -24.66 5.75 -1.20
CA LYS A 84 -23.24 6.18 -1.26
C LYS A 84 -22.44 5.42 -2.31
N LEU A 85 -22.59 4.09 -2.35
CA LEU A 85 -21.80 3.21 -3.22
C LEU A 85 -22.62 2.68 -4.42
N GLY A 86 -23.89 3.04 -4.55
CA GLY A 86 -24.75 2.56 -5.63
C GLY A 86 -25.10 1.06 -5.59
N PHE A 87 -24.96 0.40 -4.43
CA PHE A 87 -25.25 -1.03 -4.26
C PHE A 87 -26.63 -1.32 -3.66
N TYR A 88 -27.19 -2.48 -4.01
CA TYR A 88 -28.19 -3.16 -3.19
C TYR A 88 -27.50 -4.30 -2.45
N TYR A 89 -27.77 -4.46 -1.16
CA TYR A 89 -27.11 -5.49 -0.37
C TYR A 89 -28.01 -6.09 0.73
N THR A 90 -27.62 -7.27 1.19
CA THR A 90 -28.14 -7.88 2.41
C THR A 90 -27.00 -8.65 3.08
N GLU A 91 -27.14 -8.95 4.36
CA GLU A 91 -26.12 -9.64 5.15
C GLU A 91 -26.73 -10.72 6.03
N ALA A 92 -25.96 -11.77 6.30
CA ALA A 92 -26.34 -12.87 7.15
C ALA A 92 -25.15 -13.29 8.02
N LEU A 93 -25.40 -13.41 9.33
CA LEU A 93 -24.51 -14.11 10.24
C LEU A 93 -24.79 -15.60 10.10
N VAL A 94 -23.76 -16.39 9.85
CA VAL A 94 -23.88 -17.83 9.60
C VAL A 94 -22.71 -18.56 10.25
N SER A 95 -22.85 -19.86 10.47
CA SER A 95 -21.71 -20.72 10.82
C SER A 95 -21.25 -21.51 9.59
N PHE A 96 -19.97 -21.40 9.27
CA PHE A 96 -19.33 -22.16 8.21
C PHE A 96 -18.39 -23.19 8.84
N LYS A 97 -18.82 -24.47 8.82
CA LYS A 97 -18.08 -25.57 9.45
C LYS A 97 -17.67 -25.27 10.90
N GLY A 98 -18.63 -24.79 11.70
CA GLY A 98 -18.43 -24.45 13.11
C GLY A 98 -17.89 -23.05 13.37
N LYS A 99 -17.49 -22.29 12.35
CA LYS A 99 -16.88 -20.96 12.51
C LYS A 99 -17.89 -19.86 12.23
N PRO A 100 -18.08 -18.89 13.13
CA PRO A 100 -18.96 -17.76 12.89
C PRO A 100 -18.35 -16.86 11.80
N ILE A 101 -19.12 -16.59 10.76
CA ILE A 101 -18.75 -15.68 9.68
C ILE A 101 -19.94 -14.79 9.31
N LYS A 102 -19.67 -13.70 8.62
CA LYS A 102 -20.68 -12.85 7.99
C LYS A 102 -20.61 -12.99 6.48
N LEU A 103 -21.74 -13.32 5.87
CA LEU A 103 -21.92 -13.27 4.42
C LEU A 103 -22.52 -11.92 4.03
N PHE A 104 -21.90 -11.25 3.07
CA PHE A 104 -22.46 -10.08 2.41
C PHE A 104 -22.88 -10.44 0.99
N PHE A 105 -24.12 -10.13 0.66
CA PHE A 105 -24.66 -10.29 -0.68
C PHE A 105 -24.85 -8.90 -1.28
N SER A 106 -24.28 -8.64 -2.45
CA SER A 106 -24.45 -7.34 -3.09
C SER A 106 -24.61 -7.42 -4.60
N LYS A 107 -25.28 -6.42 -5.17
CA LYS A 107 -25.33 -6.16 -6.61
C LYS A 107 -25.26 -4.67 -6.86
N GLN A 108 -24.60 -4.28 -7.94
CA GLN A 108 -24.50 -2.87 -8.34
C GLN A 108 -25.73 -2.48 -9.15
N GLY A 109 -26.42 -1.40 -8.75
CA GLY A 109 -27.66 -1.00 -9.38
C GLY A 109 -28.79 -2.05 -9.30
N LYS A 110 -29.93 -1.76 -9.95
CA LYS A 110 -31.11 -2.64 -9.91
C LYS A 110 -30.87 -3.96 -10.66
N ASN A 111 -30.16 -3.92 -11.78
CA ASN A 111 -29.98 -5.05 -12.70
C ASN A 111 -28.62 -5.74 -12.58
N GLY A 112 -27.80 -5.38 -11.58
CA GLY A 112 -26.49 -5.97 -11.40
C GLY A 112 -26.53 -7.45 -11.03
N LYS A 113 -25.45 -8.16 -11.39
CA LYS A 113 -25.22 -9.54 -10.96
C LYS A 113 -24.91 -9.59 -9.46
N TRP A 114 -25.48 -10.58 -8.79
CA TRP A 114 -25.22 -10.82 -7.37
C TRP A 114 -23.80 -11.35 -7.15
N LYS A 115 -23.10 -10.74 -6.21
CA LYS A 115 -21.82 -11.18 -5.66
C LYS A 115 -22.01 -11.54 -4.19
N VAL A 116 -21.16 -12.45 -3.71
CA VAL A 116 -21.13 -12.87 -2.31
C VAL A 116 -19.73 -12.63 -1.78
N PHE A 117 -19.63 -12.07 -0.59
CA PHE A 117 -18.39 -11.94 0.16
C PHE A 117 -18.52 -12.71 1.47
N LEU A 118 -17.47 -13.46 1.79
CA LEU A 118 -17.28 -14.13 3.07
C LEU A 118 -16.35 -13.27 3.91
N CYS A 119 -16.77 -12.97 5.14
CA CYS A 119 -16.00 -12.17 6.08
C CYS A 119 -15.94 -12.88 7.44
N THR A 120 -14.74 -13.02 8.02
CA THR A 120 -14.60 -13.56 9.38
C THR A 120 -14.83 -12.51 10.47
N ASP A 121 -14.76 -11.22 10.12
CA ASP A 121 -15.18 -10.14 11.01
C ASP A 121 -16.71 -10.02 11.01
N ILE A 122 -17.35 -10.56 12.05
CA ILE A 122 -18.80 -10.55 12.21
C ILE A 122 -19.37 -9.19 12.64
N LYS A 123 -18.53 -8.23 13.02
CA LYS A 123 -18.95 -6.88 13.42
C LYS A 123 -18.86 -5.90 12.25
N LEU A 124 -18.09 -6.22 11.21
CA LEU A 124 -17.91 -5.37 10.05
C LEU A 124 -19.24 -5.00 9.36
N SER A 125 -19.39 -3.72 9.00
CA SER A 125 -20.54 -3.23 8.22
C SER A 125 -20.30 -3.41 6.72
N PHE A 126 -21.38 -3.47 5.93
CA PHE A 126 -21.26 -3.61 4.47
C PHE A 126 -20.43 -2.50 3.81
N ILE A 127 -20.62 -1.23 4.22
CA ILE A 127 -19.90 -0.10 3.64
C ILE A 127 -18.40 -0.23 3.92
N LYS A 128 -18.02 -0.53 5.18
CA LYS A 128 -16.63 -0.75 5.55
C LYS A 128 -16.02 -1.96 4.84
N MET A 129 -16.77 -3.05 4.69
CA MET A 129 -16.32 -4.20 3.91
C MET A 129 -15.98 -3.81 2.47
N ILE A 130 -16.81 -3.03 1.78
CA ILE A 130 -16.49 -2.57 0.41
C ILE A 130 -15.28 -1.62 0.41
N GLU A 131 -15.21 -0.66 1.34
CA GLU A 131 -14.08 0.29 1.47
C GLU A 131 -12.74 -0.42 1.71
N ILE A 132 -12.74 -1.54 2.42
CA ILE A 132 -11.55 -2.37 2.64
C ILE A 132 -11.29 -3.23 1.40
N TYR A 133 -12.30 -3.94 0.88
CA TYR A 133 -12.12 -4.91 -0.20
C TYR A 133 -11.69 -4.26 -1.53
N GLN A 134 -11.99 -2.97 -1.76
CA GLN A 134 -11.51 -2.25 -2.94
C GLN A 134 -9.98 -2.20 -3.03
N ILE A 135 -9.25 -2.26 -1.90
CA ILE A 135 -7.78 -2.30 -1.85
C ILE A 135 -7.23 -3.50 -2.63
N ARG A 136 -7.99 -4.60 -2.72
CA ARG A 136 -7.60 -5.78 -3.50
C ARG A 136 -7.31 -5.43 -4.97
N TRP A 137 -7.96 -4.42 -5.55
CA TRP A 137 -7.70 -4.00 -6.95
C TRP A 137 -6.26 -3.54 -7.17
N THR A 138 -5.56 -3.07 -6.13
CA THR A 138 -4.15 -2.64 -6.21
C THR A 138 -3.25 -3.74 -6.76
N ILE A 139 -3.54 -5.02 -6.50
CA ILE A 139 -2.72 -6.12 -7.04
C ILE A 139 -2.88 -6.26 -8.57
N GLU A 140 -4.05 -5.95 -9.12
CA GLU A 140 -4.29 -6.00 -10.57
C GLU A 140 -3.54 -4.86 -11.27
N VAL A 141 -3.53 -3.68 -10.65
CA VAL A 141 -2.74 -2.53 -11.11
C VAL A 141 -1.24 -2.86 -11.08
N ALA A 142 -0.74 -3.40 -9.95
CA ALA A 142 0.65 -3.79 -9.82
C ALA A 142 1.07 -4.84 -10.87
N PHE A 143 0.24 -5.84 -11.14
CA PHE A 143 0.54 -6.83 -12.19
C PHE A 143 0.47 -6.24 -13.61
N LYS A 144 -0.45 -5.30 -13.87
CA LYS A 144 -0.54 -4.60 -15.15
C LYS A 144 0.73 -3.78 -15.40
N GLU A 145 1.11 -2.95 -14.43
CA GLU A 145 2.31 -2.11 -14.48
C GLU A 145 3.58 -2.96 -14.57
N GLY A 146 3.70 -3.99 -13.75
CA GLY A 146 4.83 -4.91 -13.79
C GLY A 146 5.03 -5.55 -15.16
N LYS A 147 3.95 -5.98 -15.84
CA LYS A 147 4.03 -6.58 -17.18
C LYS A 147 4.28 -5.57 -18.30
N GLN A 148 3.63 -4.41 -18.23
CA GLN A 148 3.67 -3.41 -19.31
C GLN A 148 4.93 -2.56 -19.26
N LEU A 149 5.32 -2.12 -18.05
CA LEU A 149 6.39 -1.16 -17.84
C LEU A 149 7.71 -1.83 -17.45
N LEU A 150 7.65 -2.92 -16.70
CA LEU A 150 8.85 -3.53 -16.10
C LEU A 150 9.17 -4.94 -16.61
N GLY A 151 8.40 -5.45 -17.56
CA GLY A 151 8.68 -6.73 -18.22
C GLY A 151 8.57 -7.97 -17.33
N VAL A 152 7.79 -7.94 -16.23
CA VAL A 152 7.55 -9.13 -15.39
C VAL A 152 7.18 -10.34 -16.25
N GLY A 153 7.94 -11.42 -16.12
CA GLY A 153 7.70 -12.68 -16.82
C GLY A 153 8.21 -12.70 -18.26
N ARG A 154 9.02 -11.72 -18.69
CA ARG A 154 9.69 -11.72 -20.00
C ARG A 154 11.09 -12.35 -19.99
N CYS A 155 11.65 -12.68 -18.82
CA CYS A 155 12.93 -13.38 -18.71
C CYS A 155 12.90 -14.69 -19.53
N GLN A 156 13.80 -14.81 -20.51
CA GLN A 156 13.96 -16.01 -21.34
C GLN A 156 15.08 -16.93 -20.83
N SER A 157 15.62 -16.66 -19.64
CA SER A 157 16.65 -17.51 -19.06
C SER A 157 16.08 -18.87 -18.66
N ASN A 158 16.80 -19.93 -19.01
CA ASN A 158 16.47 -21.29 -18.58
C ASN A 158 16.90 -21.57 -17.13
N SER A 159 17.65 -20.67 -16.50
CA SER A 159 18.01 -20.78 -15.08
C SER A 159 16.87 -20.28 -14.19
N PHE A 160 16.45 -21.13 -13.25
CA PHE A 160 15.42 -20.77 -12.28
C PHE A 160 15.87 -19.63 -11.35
N ASP A 161 17.14 -19.62 -10.95
CA ASP A 161 17.70 -18.55 -10.12
C ASP A 161 17.69 -17.21 -10.87
N ALA A 162 17.96 -17.22 -12.17
CA ALA A 162 17.85 -16.02 -13.00
C ALA A 162 16.41 -15.50 -13.08
N GLN A 163 15.42 -16.39 -13.16
CA GLN A 163 13.99 -16.00 -13.15
C GLN A 163 13.56 -15.44 -11.78
N ILE A 164 14.07 -16.00 -10.67
CA ILE A 164 13.85 -15.46 -9.32
C ILE A 164 14.46 -14.07 -9.20
N ALA A 165 15.72 -13.91 -9.64
CA ALA A 165 16.43 -12.64 -9.58
C ALA A 165 15.72 -11.55 -10.39
N ASP A 166 15.36 -11.84 -11.65
CA ASP A 166 14.60 -10.94 -12.53
C ASP A 166 13.30 -10.49 -11.87
N THR A 167 12.47 -11.44 -11.42
CA THR A 167 11.20 -11.14 -10.74
C THR A 167 11.42 -10.30 -9.49
N THR A 168 12.43 -10.62 -8.67
CA THR A 168 12.73 -9.88 -7.44
C THR A 168 13.15 -8.44 -7.72
N ILE A 169 14.06 -8.25 -8.68
CA ILE A 169 14.52 -6.92 -9.12
C ILE A 169 13.34 -6.11 -9.65
N THR A 170 12.49 -6.71 -10.47
CA THR A 170 11.30 -6.03 -10.99
C THR A 170 10.34 -5.60 -9.87
N MET A 171 10.12 -6.44 -8.84
CA MET A 171 9.25 -6.06 -7.72
C MET A 171 9.86 -4.90 -6.91
N ILE A 172 11.19 -4.87 -6.73
CA ILE A 172 11.88 -3.76 -6.08
C ILE A 172 11.75 -2.49 -6.93
N GLN A 173 11.96 -2.57 -8.24
CA GLN A 173 11.77 -1.45 -9.17
C GLN A 173 10.33 -0.91 -9.11
N HIS A 174 9.33 -1.78 -9.08
CA HIS A 174 7.91 -1.38 -8.95
C HIS A 174 7.66 -0.62 -7.64
N ILE A 175 8.20 -1.12 -6.52
CA ILE A 175 8.08 -0.45 -5.21
C ILE A 175 8.71 0.93 -5.25
N LEU A 176 9.93 1.06 -5.80
CA LEU A 176 10.64 2.33 -5.89
C LEU A 176 9.90 3.35 -6.76
N LEU A 177 9.49 2.94 -7.96
CA LEU A 177 8.76 3.80 -8.89
C LEU A 177 7.40 4.24 -8.35
N THR A 178 6.65 3.30 -7.77
CA THR A 178 5.34 3.61 -7.17
C THR A 178 5.49 4.52 -5.95
N THR A 179 6.54 4.33 -5.15
CA THR A 179 6.83 5.20 -4.00
C THR A 179 7.17 6.60 -4.47
N ARG A 180 8.06 6.74 -5.46
CA ARG A 180 8.42 8.03 -6.06
C ARG A 180 7.20 8.73 -6.67
N TYR A 181 6.41 8.01 -7.45
CA TYR A 181 5.18 8.54 -8.05
C TYR A 181 4.22 9.07 -6.98
N ARG A 182 4.07 8.33 -5.86
CA ARG A 182 3.27 8.76 -4.71
C ARG A 182 3.80 10.02 -4.03
N VAL A 183 5.11 10.10 -3.81
CA VAL A 183 5.74 11.32 -3.25
C VAL A 183 5.51 12.53 -4.15
N GLU A 184 5.63 12.36 -5.46
CA GLU A 184 5.53 13.45 -6.43
C GLU A 184 4.08 13.90 -6.69
N HIS A 185 3.11 12.98 -6.72
CA HIS A 185 1.76 13.25 -7.21
C HIS A 185 0.64 13.14 -6.16
N TYR A 186 0.87 12.46 -5.03
CA TYR A 186 -0.16 12.28 -3.99
C TYR A 186 0.09 13.23 -2.81
N GLU A 187 -0.35 14.48 -2.96
CA GLU A 187 -0.39 15.47 -1.88
C GLU A 187 -1.38 15.12 -0.74
N SER A 188 -2.21 14.08 -0.90
CA SER A 188 -3.36 13.82 -0.02
C SER A 188 -3.21 12.67 0.99
N MET A 189 -2.07 11.96 1.05
CA MET A 189 -1.79 11.07 2.19
C MET A 189 -1.01 11.82 3.27
N VAL A 190 -1.79 12.55 4.08
CA VAL A 190 -1.41 13.43 5.19
C VAL A 190 -0.19 12.92 5.98
N GLY A 191 0.81 13.79 6.12
CA GLY A 191 1.94 13.66 7.05
C GLY A 191 3.16 12.91 6.48
N LEU A 192 3.04 11.60 6.25
CA LEU A 192 4.22 10.75 5.99
C LEU A 192 4.96 11.13 4.69
N PHE A 193 4.23 11.29 3.59
CA PHE A 193 4.84 11.64 2.29
C PHE A 193 5.21 13.12 2.21
N SER A 194 4.56 13.99 2.98
CA SER A 194 4.95 15.40 3.07
C SER A 194 6.31 15.54 3.73
N ASN A 195 6.56 14.83 4.83
CA ASN A 195 7.86 14.86 5.50
C ASN A 195 8.97 14.32 4.59
N VAL A 196 8.68 13.25 3.84
CA VAL A 196 9.63 12.68 2.86
C VAL A 196 9.89 13.65 1.70
N LYS A 197 8.85 14.32 1.18
CA LYS A 197 8.98 15.33 0.12
C LYS A 197 9.80 16.52 0.62
N GLU A 198 9.53 17.02 1.82
CA GLU A 198 10.27 18.13 2.42
C GLU A 198 11.74 17.77 2.66
N ALA A 199 12.02 16.59 3.22
CA ALA A 199 13.39 16.11 3.41
C ALA A 199 14.13 15.95 2.06
N ALA A 200 13.47 15.41 1.04
CA ALA A 200 14.04 15.28 -0.30
C ALA A 200 14.29 16.65 -0.97
N VAL A 201 13.40 17.63 -0.76
CA VAL A 201 13.59 19.01 -1.24
C VAL A 201 14.76 19.69 -0.53
N LYS A 202 14.85 19.57 0.81
CA LYS A 202 15.98 20.07 1.61
C LYS A 202 17.31 19.48 1.12
N GLN A 203 17.39 18.16 0.98
CA GLN A 203 18.58 17.50 0.46
C GLN A 203 18.99 17.99 -0.94
N ARG A 204 18.02 18.25 -1.83
CA ARG A 204 18.30 18.82 -3.17
C ARG A 204 18.76 20.27 -3.09
N LEU A 205 18.22 21.07 -2.19
CA LEU A 205 18.66 22.45 -1.97
C LEU A 205 20.09 22.48 -1.45
N ASP A 206 20.42 21.65 -0.46
CA ASP A 206 21.77 21.56 0.11
C ASP A 206 22.80 21.19 -0.98
N GLN A 207 22.48 20.19 -1.82
CA GLN A 207 23.32 19.81 -2.95
C GLN A 207 23.48 20.92 -3.99
N ARG A 208 22.42 21.67 -4.29
CA ARG A 208 22.48 22.78 -5.25
C ARG A 208 23.22 23.99 -4.69
N LEU A 209 23.05 24.31 -3.41
CA LEU A 209 23.77 25.37 -2.71
C LEU A 209 25.25 25.03 -2.62
N TRP A 210 25.58 23.77 -2.33
CA TRP A 210 26.97 23.30 -2.34
C TRP A 210 27.59 23.38 -3.73
N GLY A 211 26.85 22.96 -4.77
CA GLY A 211 27.29 23.12 -6.16
C GLY A 211 27.53 24.58 -6.54
N LEU A 212 26.60 25.49 -6.19
CA LEU A 212 26.75 26.92 -6.42
C LEU A 212 27.95 27.53 -5.66
N PHE A 213 28.19 27.08 -4.43
CA PHE A 213 29.35 27.50 -3.66
C PHE A 213 30.66 27.10 -4.33
N ILE A 214 30.78 25.84 -4.79
CA ILE A 214 31.95 25.37 -5.53
C ILE A 214 32.14 26.17 -6.82
N GLU A 215 31.09 26.40 -7.60
CA GLU A 215 31.17 27.19 -8.84
C GLU A 215 31.62 28.64 -8.57
N LEU A 216 31.09 29.29 -7.53
CA LEU A 216 31.53 30.63 -7.13
C LEU A 216 33.01 30.65 -6.72
N MET A 217 33.46 29.63 -6.00
CA MET A 217 34.86 29.48 -5.60
C MET A 217 35.77 29.32 -6.82
N GLN A 218 35.37 28.49 -7.78
CA GLN A 218 36.09 28.33 -9.04
C GLN A 218 36.18 29.64 -9.82
N ILE A 219 35.10 30.43 -9.88
CA ILE A 219 35.11 31.76 -10.51
C ILE A 219 36.14 32.68 -9.82
N VAL A 220 36.20 32.68 -8.49
CA VAL A 220 37.16 33.51 -7.74
C VAL A 220 38.60 33.08 -8.02
N VAL A 221 38.89 31.78 -8.00
CA VAL A 221 40.23 31.25 -8.31
C VAL A 221 40.65 31.58 -9.74
N VAL A 222 39.72 31.52 -10.71
CA VAL A 222 40.00 31.89 -12.11
C VAL A 222 40.25 33.40 -12.28
N LEU A 223 39.53 34.25 -11.53
CA LEU A 223 39.67 35.71 -11.63
C LEU A 223 40.92 36.24 -10.93
N PHE A 224 41.43 35.52 -9.93
CA PHE A 224 42.58 35.91 -9.13
C PHE A 224 43.64 34.81 -9.20
N GLU A 225 44.51 34.90 -10.22
CA GLU A 225 45.50 33.88 -10.61
C GLU A 225 46.47 33.45 -9.49
N ASP A 226 46.62 34.28 -8.43
CA ASP A 226 47.51 34.04 -7.29
C ASP A 226 46.83 33.37 -6.07
N ILE A 227 45.55 32.95 -6.17
CA ILE A 227 44.79 32.38 -5.06
C ILE A 227 44.64 30.86 -5.21
N ASP A 228 45.18 30.11 -4.25
CA ASP A 228 44.97 28.67 -4.14
C ASP A 228 43.57 28.33 -3.59
N GLU A 229 42.86 27.42 -4.25
CA GLU A 229 41.50 27.01 -3.90
C GLU A 229 41.42 26.44 -2.47
N GLN A 230 42.41 25.63 -2.09
CA GLN A 230 42.44 24.95 -0.81
C GLN A 230 42.75 25.93 0.33
N GLU A 231 43.69 26.85 0.12
CA GLU A 231 44.01 27.91 1.09
C GLU A 231 42.82 28.87 1.30
N LEU A 232 42.08 29.19 0.22
CA LEU A 232 40.89 30.03 0.31
C LEU A 232 39.76 29.35 1.10
N LEU A 233 39.53 28.05 0.87
CA LEU A 233 38.54 27.28 1.63
C LEU A 233 38.89 27.23 3.12
N GLU A 234 40.16 26.96 3.46
CA GLU A 234 40.62 26.94 4.85
C GLU A 234 40.40 28.28 5.53
N LYS A 235 40.75 29.39 4.86
CA LYS A 235 40.50 30.75 5.38
C LYS A 235 39.01 31.04 5.54
N ILE A 236 38.14 30.60 4.64
CA ILE A 236 36.69 30.81 4.74
C ILE A 236 36.11 30.07 5.95
N PHE A 237 36.46 28.80 6.15
CA PHE A 237 35.89 27.98 7.23
C PHE A 237 36.44 28.34 8.62
N GLN A 238 37.69 28.80 8.71
CA GLN A 238 38.34 29.11 9.98
C GLN A 238 38.17 30.58 10.41
N ASN A 239 37.66 31.46 9.54
CA ASN A 239 37.51 32.88 9.85
C ASN A 239 36.19 33.18 10.57
N GLU A 240 36.30 33.58 11.84
CA GLU A 240 35.15 33.93 12.68
C GLU A 240 34.27 35.05 12.09
N LYS A 241 34.84 36.04 11.39
CA LYS A 241 34.06 37.11 10.76
C LYS A 241 33.21 36.57 9.60
N VAL A 242 33.76 35.65 8.81
CA VAL A 242 33.01 35.00 7.72
C VAL A 242 31.87 34.15 8.30
N ASN A 243 32.14 33.40 9.37
CA ASN A 243 31.11 32.65 10.09
C ASN A 243 30.00 33.56 10.65
N GLN A 244 30.34 34.76 11.16
CA GLN A 244 29.35 35.75 11.60
C GLN A 244 28.51 36.30 10.43
N MET A 245 29.12 36.59 9.28
CA MET A 245 28.40 37.04 8.07
C MET A 245 27.46 35.96 7.53
N VAL A 246 27.91 34.70 7.50
CA VAL A 246 27.09 33.55 7.09
C VAL A 246 25.91 33.36 8.06
N ASN A 247 26.15 33.42 9.37
CA ASN A 247 25.08 33.32 10.37
C ASN A 247 24.09 34.49 10.29
N HIS A 248 24.54 35.70 9.94
CA HIS A 248 23.66 36.85 9.72
C HIS A 248 22.77 36.65 8.47
N MET A 249 23.32 36.12 7.38
CA MET A 249 22.55 35.78 6.17
C MET A 249 21.54 34.65 6.38
N LEU A 250 21.86 33.67 7.24
CA LEU A 250 20.95 32.56 7.57
C LEU A 250 19.88 32.95 8.61
N GLY A 251 20.19 33.87 9.52
CA GLY A 251 19.32 34.33 10.61
C GLY A 251 18.34 35.45 10.24
N SER A 252 18.54 36.18 9.15
CA SER A 252 17.70 37.34 8.77
C SER A 252 16.30 37.00 8.25
N LYS A 253 15.95 35.72 8.06
CA LYS A 253 14.62 35.31 7.56
C LYS A 253 13.54 35.10 8.64
N SER A 254 13.86 35.12 9.93
CA SER A 254 12.83 34.97 10.97
C SER A 254 12.04 36.26 11.23
N SER A 255 12.54 37.44 10.86
CA SER A 255 11.88 38.72 11.17
C SER A 255 10.97 39.27 10.06
N GLU A 256 11.02 38.74 8.84
CA GLU A 256 10.17 39.23 7.74
C GLU A 256 8.82 38.50 7.62
N MET A 257 8.64 37.34 8.28
CA MET A 257 7.35 36.62 8.31
C MET A 257 6.41 37.04 9.46
N GLU A 258 6.89 37.73 10.49
CA GLU A 258 6.04 38.24 11.58
C GLU A 258 5.40 39.61 11.27
N ASN A 259 5.93 40.37 10.32
CA ASN A 259 5.43 41.70 9.96
C ASN A 259 4.46 41.72 8.75
N ALA A 260 3.99 40.55 8.30
CA ALA A 260 3.00 40.41 7.23
C ALA A 260 1.76 39.58 7.64
N ALA A 261 1.44 39.58 8.94
CA ALA A 261 0.19 39.05 9.51
C ALA A 261 -0.73 40.19 9.96
#